data_AF-A0A366XAU0-F1
#
_entry.id   AF-A0A366XAU0-F1
#
_cell.length_a   1.000
_cell.length_b   1.000
_cell.length_c   1.000
_cell.angle_alpha   90.00
_cell.angle_beta   90.00
_cell.angle_gamma   90.00
#
_symmetry.space_group_name_H-M   'P 1'
#
loop_
_entity.id
_entity.type
_entity.pdbx_description
1 polymer ?
#
loop_
_entity_poly.entity_id
_entity_poly.type
_entity_poly.pdbx_seq_one_letter_code
_entity_poly.pdbx_strand_id
1 'polypeptide(L)' 'MITLNALVLSAIGFTLSPSEFRVHSKAQGNNGLIIHDATNCALYYDANGVGSVAQVQFALFDPAIRLTPSDLELG' A
#
# COMPACT_ATOMS: atom_id res chain seq x y z
N MET A 1 -11.55 1.45 -9.04
CA MET A 1 -10.86 0.22 -8.63
C MET A 1 -9.51 0.19 -9.31
N ILE A 2 -8.44 0.00 -8.55
CA ILE A 2 -7.06 -0.08 -9.02
C ILE A 2 -6.59 -1.53 -8.78
N THR A 3 -6.22 -2.21 -9.85
CA THR A 3 -5.69 -3.57 -9.78
C THR A 3 -4.17 -3.51 -9.65
N LEU A 4 -3.64 -4.11 -8.59
CA LEU A 4 -2.21 -4.25 -8.37
C LEU A 4 -1.77 -5.65 -8.79
N ASN A 5 -0.63 -5.75 -9.47
CA ASN A 5 -0.13 -7.02 -9.96
C ASN A 5 0.41 -7.88 -8.80
N ALA A 6 -0.22 -9.03 -8.56
CA ALA A 6 0.15 -9.92 -7.46
C ALA A 6 1.58 -10.51 -7.58
N LEU A 7 2.09 -10.65 -8.81
CA LEU A 7 3.45 -11.15 -9.05
C LEU A 7 4.51 -10.09 -8.73
N VAL A 8 4.18 -8.81 -8.92
CA VAL A 8 5.05 -7.69 -8.54
C VAL A 8 5.03 -7.48 -7.03
N LEU A 9 3.88 -7.67 -6.39
CA LEU A 9 3.68 -7.46 -4.95
C LEU A 9 3.60 -8.76 -4.17
N SER A 10 4.51 -9.69 -4.45
CA SER A 10 4.43 -11.09 -4.00
C SER A 10 4.36 -11.28 -2.48
N ALA A 11 4.78 -10.29 -1.68
CA ALA A 11 4.69 -10.37 -0.22
C ALA A 11 3.24 -10.33 0.31
N ILE A 12 2.29 -9.79 -0.46
CA ILE A 12 0.85 -9.71 -0.10
C ILE A 12 0.13 -11.03 -0.42
N GLY A 13 0.63 -11.79 -1.40
CA GLY A 13 -0.02 -13.00 -1.90
C GLY A 13 -1.13 -12.70 -2.92
N PHE A 14 -2.21 -13.48 -2.90
CA PHE A 14 -3.30 -13.39 -3.90
C PHE A 14 -4.50 -12.57 -3.44
N THR A 15 -4.53 -12.14 -2.18
CA THR A 15 -5.61 -11.32 -1.61
C THR A 15 -5.02 -10.26 -0.72
N LEU A 16 -5.43 -9.00 -0.93
CA LEU A 16 -5.08 -7.91 -0.03
C LEU A 16 -5.99 -7.95 1.21
N SER A 17 -5.45 -8.39 2.34
CA SER A 17 -6.15 -8.31 3.62
C SER A 17 -6.22 -6.85 4.10
N PRO A 18 -7.26 -6.47 4.87
CA PRO A 18 -7.33 -5.15 5.47
C PRO A 18 -6.13 -4.81 6.36
N SER A 19 -5.45 -5.80 6.94
CA SER A 19 -4.23 -5.58 7.74
C SER A 19 -3.00 -5.22 6.92
N GLU A 20 -3.04 -5.50 5.62
CA GLU A 20 -1.97 -5.18 4.66
C GLU A 20 -2.07 -3.80 4.05
N PHE A 21 -3.25 -3.19 4.14
CA PHE A 21 -3.44 -1.79 3.81
C PHE A 21 -3.35 -0.91 5.06
N ARG A 22 -2.44 0.06 5.05
CA ARG A 22 -2.31 1.02 6.13
C ARG A 22 -2.49 2.44 5.63
N VAL A 23 -3.30 3.16 6.36
CA VAL A 23 -3.35 4.61 6.31
C VAL A 23 -2.22 5.12 7.21
N HIS A 24 -1.52 6.20 6.81
CA HIS A 24 -0.32 6.82 7.41
C HIS A 24 1.01 6.41 6.76
N SER A 25 2.06 7.22 6.94
CA SER A 25 3.33 7.14 6.18
C SER A 25 4.29 6.00 6.57
N LYS A 26 3.89 5.11 7.49
CA LYS A 26 4.76 4.03 7.98
C LYS A 26 4.00 2.75 8.30
N ALA A 27 4.59 1.60 7.96
CA ALA A 27 4.20 0.31 8.51
C ALA A 27 4.46 0.28 10.02
N GLN A 28 3.56 -0.31 10.81
CA GLN A 28 3.80 -0.65 12.22
C GLN A 28 3.80 -2.18 12.32
N GLY A 29 4.94 -2.79 11.98
CA GLY A 29 5.14 -4.24 11.96
C GLY A 29 4.89 -4.89 10.60
N ASN A 30 5.30 -6.16 10.49
CA ASN A 30 5.49 -6.95 9.26
C ASN A 30 4.29 -7.06 8.30
N ASN A 31 3.13 -6.55 8.69
CA ASN A 31 1.90 -6.69 7.92
C ASN A 31 1.60 -5.45 7.09
N GLY A 32 2.21 -4.27 7.32
CA GLY A 32 1.86 -3.05 6.59
C GLY A 32 2.49 -2.93 5.20
N LEU A 33 2.05 -3.75 4.24
CA LEU A 33 2.69 -3.88 2.92
C LEU A 33 2.29 -2.79 1.92
N ILE A 34 1.05 -2.28 1.99
CA ILE A 34 0.60 -1.11 1.23
C ILE A 34 0.39 0.05 2.19
N ILE A 35 1.05 1.16 1.91
CA ILE A 35 1.09 2.34 2.78
C ILE A 35 0.50 3.52 2.01
N HIS A 36 -0.58 4.08 2.55
CA HIS A 36 -1.27 5.26 2.05
C HIS A 36 -0.85 6.49 2.85
N ASP A 37 0.01 7.32 2.24
CA ASP A 37 0.41 8.60 2.78
C ASP A 37 -0.51 9.71 2.25
N ALA A 38 -1.54 10.00 3.02
CA ALA A 38 -2.50 11.07 2.70
C ALA A 38 -1.87 12.48 2.77
N THR A 39 -0.74 12.67 3.44
CA THR A 39 -0.07 13.99 3.52
C THR A 39 0.63 14.30 2.21
N ASN A 40 1.34 13.32 1.66
CA ASN A 40 2.10 13.46 0.41
C ASN A 40 1.33 12.99 -0.83
N CYS A 41 0.08 12.57 -0.64
CA CYS A 41 -0.78 11.98 -1.67
C CYS A 41 -0.09 10.84 -2.43
N ALA A 42 0.55 9.92 -1.70
CA ALA A 42 1.38 8.87 -2.26
C ALA A 42 1.01 7.47 -1.73
N LEU A 43 1.18 6.46 -2.60
CA LEU A 43 1.14 5.04 -2.22
C LEU A 43 2.54 4.44 -2.28
N TYR A 44 2.86 3.67 -1.25
CA TYR A 44 4.10 2.92 -1.16
C TYR A 44 3.84 1.44 -0.97
N TYR A 45 4.75 0.64 -1.52
CA TYR A 45 4.87 -0.77 -1.23
C TYR A 45 6.07 -1.00 -0.31
N ASP A 46 5.84 -1.71 0.78
CA ASP A 46 6.82 -2.04 1.79
C ASP A 46 6.88 -3.55 1.99
N ALA A 47 7.63 -4.24 1.13
CA ALA A 47 7.64 -5.71 1.03
C ALA A 47 8.01 -6.44 2.32
N ASN A 48 8.75 -5.79 3.23
CA ASN A 48 9.16 -6.38 4.51
C ASN A 48 8.34 -5.85 5.71
N GLY A 49 7.45 -4.87 5.48
CA GLY A 49 6.62 -4.26 6.52
C GLY A 49 7.39 -3.58 7.65
N VAL A 50 8.68 -3.25 7.44
CA VAL A 50 9.54 -2.66 8.49
C VAL A 50 9.38 -1.14 8.57
N GLY A 51 8.86 -0.49 7.53
CA GLY A 51 8.63 0.95 7.48
C GLY A 51 9.90 1.75 7.18
N SER A 52 9.75 2.82 6.40
CA SER A 52 10.70 3.93 6.12
C SER A 52 12.09 3.63 5.54
N VAL A 53 12.63 2.41 5.62
CA VAL A 53 14.01 2.13 5.16
C VAL A 53 14.06 1.54 3.74
N ALA A 54 12.95 0.96 3.24
CA ALA A 54 12.92 0.28 1.93
C ALA A 54 11.56 0.40 1.19
N GLN A 55 10.75 1.41 1.51
CA GLN A 55 9.45 1.58 0.84
C GLN A 55 9.66 2.05 -0.60
N VAL A 56 8.93 1.46 -1.55
CA VAL A 56 8.93 1.88 -2.95
C VAL A 56 7.65 2.64 -3.25
N GLN A 57 7.77 3.92 -3.60
CA GLN A 57 6.64 4.69 -4.08
C GLN A 57 6.24 4.22 -5.48
N PHE A 58 4.96 3.93 -5.70
CA PHE A 58 4.48 3.47 -7.00
C PHE A 58 3.29 4.26 -7.55
N ALA A 59 2.69 5.14 -6.73
CA ALA A 59 1.63 6.03 -7.22
C ALA A 59 1.63 7.38 -6.48
N LEU A 60 1.10 8.38 -7.18
CA LEU A 60 0.62 9.64 -6.65
C LEU A 60 -0.86 9.76 -6.98
N PHE A 61 -1.63 10.40 -6.10
CA PHE A 61 -3.05 10.65 -6.33
C PHE A 61 -3.38 12.13 -6.11
N ASP A 62 -4.53 12.54 -6.65
CA ASP A 62 -5.04 13.88 -6.44
C ASP A 62 -5.42 14.07 -4.96
N PRO A 63 -5.10 15.22 -4.31
CA PRO A 63 -5.47 15.48 -2.92
C PRO A 63 -6.97 15.36 -2.60
N ALA A 64 -7.84 15.51 -3.60
CA ALA A 64 -9.28 15.32 -3.45
C ALA A 64 -9.69 13.84 -3.34
N ILE A 65 -8.80 12.91 -3.69
CA ILE A 65 -9.05 11.47 -3.63
C ILE A 65 -8.64 10.93 -2.27
N ARG A 66 -9.57 10.24 -1.61
CA ARG A 66 -9.31 9.46 -0.41
C ARG A 66 -9.41 7.98 -0.73
N LEU A 67 -8.27 7.34 -0.92
CA LEU A 67 -8.23 5.91 -1.15
C LEU A 67 -8.56 5.14 0.13
N THR A 68 -9.37 4.10 -0.05
CA THR A 68 -9.73 3.10 0.95
C THR A 68 -9.20 1.73 0.50
N PRO A 69 -9.10 0.74 1.41
CA PRO A 69 -8.75 -0.63 1.02
C PRO A 69 -9.65 -1.18 -0.10
N SER A 70 -10.94 -0.83 -0.12
CA SER A 70 -11.90 -1.29 -1.13
C SER A 70 -11.65 -0.73 -2.54
N ASP A 71 -10.81 0.30 -2.67
CA ASP A 71 -10.44 0.85 -3.97
C ASP A 71 -9.33 0.04 -4.65
N LEU A 72 -8.70 -0.88 -3.92
CA LEU A 72 -7.57 -1.69 -4.36
C LEU A 72 -7.95 -3.18 -4.41
N GLU A 73 -7.47 -3.86 -5.43
CA GLU A 73 -7.53 -5.32 -5.55
C GLU A 73 -6.22 -5.88 -6.09
N LEU A 74 -6.00 -7.17 -5.90
CA LEU A 74 -4.90 -7.90 -6.56
C LEU A 74 -5.45 -8.63 -7.78
N GLY A 75 -4.71 -8.58 -8.88
CA GLY A 75 -5.06 -9.27 -10.14
C GLY A 75 -3.85 -9.63 -10.99
#